data_AF-A0A920SYW9-F1
#
_entry.id   AF-A0A920SYW9-F1
#
_cell.length_a   1.000
_cell.length_b   1.000
_cell.length_c   1.000
_cell.angle_alpha   90.00
_cell.angle_beta   90.00
_cell.angle_gamma   90.00
#
_symmetry.space_group_name_H-M   'P 1'
#
loop_
_entity.id
_entity.type
_entity.pdbx_description
1 polymer ?
#
loop_
_entity_poly.entity_id
_entity_poly.type
_entity_poly.pdbx_seq_one_letter_code
_entity_poly.pdbx_strand_id
1 'polypeptide(L)' 'MLGEATASVGLNFGANDLDGTIGKERIAHAALAESPAGQARERMASFIRDARRIPLERDALYNEIKVYE' A
#
# COMPACT_ATOMS: atom_id res chain seq x y z
N MET A 1 -0.74 3.69 12.74
CA MET A 1 -0.96 2.22 12.71
C MET A 1 0.40 1.56 12.55
N LEU A 2 0.69 0.46 13.28
CA LEU A 2 1.99 -0.23 13.20
C LEU A 2 2.34 -0.70 11.78
N GLY A 3 1.34 -1.16 11.01
CA GLY A 3 1.52 -1.69 9.65
C GLY A 3 2.24 -0.73 8.69
N GLU A 4 1.77 0.51 8.55
CA GLU A 4 2.42 1.52 7.68
C GLU A 4 3.87 1.79 8.11
N ALA A 5 4.11 1.96 9.41
CA ALA A 5 5.43 2.27 9.95
C ALA A 5 6.45 1.14 9.72
N THR A 6 6.00 -0.10 9.59
CA THR A 6 6.86 -1.27 9.37
C THR A 6 6.84 -1.80 7.94
N ALA A 7 6.05 -1.22 7.04
CA ALA A 7 5.83 -1.73 5.70
C ALA A 7 7.15 -1.90 4.92
N SER A 8 7.96 -0.83 4.84
CA SER A 8 9.26 -0.85 4.15
C SER A 8 10.28 -1.77 4.83
N VAL A 9 10.17 -1.97 6.15
CA VAL A 9 11.00 -2.96 6.86
C VAL A 9 10.61 -4.36 6.42
N GLY A 10 9.32 -4.71 6.44
CA GLY A 10 8.86 -6.03 5.98
C GLY A 10 9.33 -6.37 4.56
N LEU A 11 9.27 -5.39 3.65
CA LEU A 11 9.78 -5.53 2.27
C LEU A 11 11.29 -5.82 2.19
N ASN A 12 12.08 -5.38 3.16
CA ASN A 12 13.51 -5.68 3.23
C ASN A 12 13.81 -7.04 3.89
N PHE A 13 12.82 -7.68 4.50
CA PHE A 13 12.97 -8.94 5.26
C PHE A 13 12.14 -10.08 4.67
N GLY A 14 11.90 -10.06 3.36
CA GLY A 14 11.34 -11.19 2.61
C GLY A 14 9.91 -10.99 2.10
N ALA A 15 9.20 -9.95 2.54
CA ALA A 15 7.92 -9.60 1.92
C ALA A 15 8.14 -9.01 0.52
N ASN A 16 7.22 -9.33 -0.40
CA ASN A 16 7.19 -8.79 -1.76
C ASN A 16 5.80 -8.26 -2.15
N ASP A 17 4.82 -8.37 -1.26
CA ASP A 17 3.43 -7.99 -1.48
C ASP A 17 2.97 -7.07 -0.35
N LEU A 18 2.29 -5.99 -0.72
CA LEU A 18 1.80 -4.97 0.19
C LEU A 18 0.31 -4.79 -0.08
N ASP A 19 -0.50 -5.10 0.91
CA ASP A 19 -1.96 -5.10 0.81
C ASP A 19 -2.57 -4.02 1.72
N GLY A 20 -3.75 -3.53 1.34
CA GLY A 20 -4.45 -2.47 2.06
C GLY A 20 -5.60 -1.87 1.25
N THR A 21 -6.45 -1.08 1.93
CA THR A 21 -7.59 -0.44 1.26
C THR A 21 -7.13 0.79 0.47
N ILE A 22 -7.13 0.68 -0.85
CA ILE A 22 -6.69 1.76 -1.76
C ILE A 22 -7.80 2.83 -1.97
N GLY A 23 -9.06 2.46 -1.73
CA GLY A 23 -10.25 3.28 -1.97
C GLY A 23 -10.75 4.09 -0.76
N LYS A 24 -11.89 4.77 -0.93
CA LYS A 24 -12.59 5.43 0.19
C LYS A 24 -13.18 4.38 1.13
N GLU A 25 -12.64 4.30 2.34
CA GLU A 25 -13.23 3.53 3.44
C GLU A 25 -14.50 4.23 3.96
N ARG A 26 -15.61 4.10 3.23
CA ARG A 26 -16.88 4.79 3.59
C ARG A 26 -17.38 4.38 4.97
N ILE A 27 -17.21 3.11 5.35
CA ILE A 27 -17.67 2.57 6.64
C ILE A 27 -16.76 3.02 7.79
N ALA A 28 -15.43 2.88 7.65
CA ALA A 28 -14.49 3.26 8.70
C ALA A 28 -14.49 4.78 8.95
N HIS A 29 -14.55 5.59 7.89
CA HIS A 29 -14.72 7.04 8.04
C HIS A 29 -16.06 7.44 8.64
N ALA A 30 -17.15 6.75 8.31
CA ALA A 30 -18.44 6.98 8.96
C ALA A 30 -18.38 6.64 10.46
N ALA A 31 -17.49 5.74 10.86
CA ALA A 31 -17.15 5.44 12.25
C ALA A 31 -16.05 6.36 12.83
N LEU A 32 -15.80 7.52 12.22
CA LEU A 32 -14.82 8.54 12.65
C LEU A 32 -13.34 8.10 12.61
N ALA A 33 -12.98 7.14 11.77
CA ALA A 33 -11.58 6.81 11.54
C ALA A 33 -10.82 8.01 10.94
N GLU A 34 -9.61 8.27 11.46
CA GLU A 34 -8.72 9.35 11.04
C GLU A 34 -7.95 9.05 9.73
N SER A 35 -8.16 7.88 9.10
CA SER A 35 -7.38 7.45 7.93
C SER A 35 -7.57 8.44 6.75
N PRO A 36 -6.53 8.87 6.02
CA PRO A 36 -6.72 9.83 4.92
C PRO A 36 -7.46 9.21 3.72
N ALA A 37 -8.67 9.67 3.40
CA ALA A 37 -9.36 9.30 2.17
C ALA A 37 -8.64 9.82 0.93
N GLY A 38 -8.14 8.91 0.08
CA GLY A 38 -7.81 9.21 -1.31
C GLY A 38 -6.32 9.27 -1.69
N GLN A 39 -5.40 9.01 -0.77
CA GLN A 39 -3.95 8.90 -1.08
C GLN A 39 -3.35 7.52 -0.80
N ALA A 40 -4.19 6.52 -0.49
CA ALA A 40 -3.70 5.20 -0.09
C ALA A 40 -2.82 4.54 -1.16
N ARG A 41 -3.14 4.69 -2.45
CA ARG A 41 -2.34 4.14 -3.56
C ARG A 41 -0.94 4.72 -3.62
N GLU A 42 -0.85 6.05 -3.62
CA GLU A 42 0.45 6.74 -3.71
C GLU A 42 1.28 6.51 -2.45
N ARG A 43 0.63 6.43 -1.28
CA ARG A 43 1.28 6.09 -0.02
C ARG A 43 1.80 4.65 0.00
N MET A 44 1.05 3.68 -0.53
CA MET A 44 1.57 2.32 -0.70
C MET A 44 2.76 2.29 -1.66
N ALA A 45 2.69 3.02 -2.77
CA ALA A 45 3.81 3.15 -3.70
C ALA A 45 5.05 3.78 -3.01
N SER A 46 4.88 4.80 -2.17
CA SER A 46 6.01 5.40 -1.44
C SER A 46 6.69 4.40 -0.51
N PHE A 47 5.96 3.56 0.22
CA PHE A 47 6.57 2.54 1.09
C PHE A 47 7.41 1.53 0.31
N ILE A 48 6.98 1.16 -0.89
CA ILE A 48 7.73 0.25 -1.78
C ILE A 48 9.01 0.95 -2.29
N ARG A 49 8.92 2.23 -2.68
CA ARG A 49 10.09 3.03 -3.10
C ARG A 49 11.08 3.24 -1.94
N ASP A 50 10.61 3.47 -0.72
CA ASP A 50 11.44 3.62 0.48
C ASP A 50 12.23 2.34 0.79
N ALA A 51 11.67 1.17 0.44
CA ALA A 51 12.37 -0.11 0.48
C ALA A 51 13.30 -0.35 -0.73
N ARG A 52 13.52 0.65 -1.58
CA ARG A 52 14.31 0.59 -2.83
C ARG A 52 13.81 -0.46 -3.82
N ARG A 53 12.49 -0.64 -3.91
CA ARG A 53 11.83 -1.56 -4.84
C ARG A 53 10.95 -0.80 -5.84
N ILE A 54 10.46 -1.53 -6.85
CA ILE A 54 9.58 -0.99 -7.90
C ILE A 54 8.12 -1.26 -7.48
N PRO A 55 7.27 -0.23 -7.32
CA PRO A 55 5.86 -0.43 -7.05
C PRO A 55 5.13 -0.92 -8.31
N LEU A 56 4.47 -2.07 -8.17
CA LEU A 56 3.76 -2.75 -9.24
C LEU A 56 2.33 -3.07 -8.80
N GLU A 57 1.34 -2.63 -9.57
CA GLU A 57 -0.02 -3.14 -9.49
C GLU A 57 -0.10 -4.49 -10.17
N ARG A 58 -0.74 -5.44 -9.49
CA ARG A 58 -0.92 -6.82 -9.95
C ARG A 58 -2.38 -7.23 -9.94
N ASP A 59 -2.72 -8.23 -10.73
CA ASP A 59 -3.98 -8.96 -10.60
C ASP A 59 -3.90 -10.02 -9.48
N ALA A 60 -4.98 -10.80 -9.32
CA ALA A 60 -5.07 -11.87 -8.34
C ALA A 60 -4.12 -13.06 -8.63
N LEU A 61 -3.62 -13.18 -9.87
CA LEU A 61 -2.67 -14.20 -10.31
C LEU A 61 -1.23 -13.67 -10.36
N TYR A 62 -0.98 -12.48 -9.82
CA TYR A 62 0.33 -11.81 -9.81
C TYR A 62 0.83 -11.38 -11.20
N ASN A 63 -0.04 -11.27 -12.20
CA ASN A 63 0.35 -10.65 -13.48
C ASN A 63 0.50 -9.14 -13.33
N GLU A 64 1.47 -8.58 -14.04
CA GLU A 64 1.75 -7.15 -14.04
C GLU A 64 0.62 -6.36 -14.73
N ILE A 65 0.04 -5.39 -14.02
CA ILE A 65 -0.97 -4.47 -14.59
C ILE A 65 -0.35 -3.11 -14.89
N LYS A 66 0.38 -2.54 -13.91
CA LYS A 66 0.92 -1.18 -14.02
C LYS A 66 2.11 -0.97 -13.08
N VAL A 67 3.21 -0.44 -13.61
CA VAL A 67 4.33 0.07 -12.81
C VAL A 67 4.08 1.53 -12.45
N TYR A 68 4.34 1.90 -11.19
CA TYR A 68 4.33 3.31 -10.75
C TYR A 68 5.77 3.82 -10.74
N GLU A 69 6.02 4.88 -11.52
CA GLU A 69 7.30 5.63 -11.49
C GLU A 69 7.40 6.47 -10.21
#